data_AF-A0A699T2M0-F1
#
_entry.id   AF-A0A699T2M0-F1
#
_cell.length_a   1.000
_cell.length_b   1.000
_cell.length_c   1.000
_cell.angle_alpha   90.00
_cell.angle_beta   90.00
_cell.angle_gamma   90.00
#
_symmetry.space_group_name_H-M   'P 1'
#
loop_
_entity.id
_entity.type
_entity.pdbx_description
1 polymer ?
#
loop_
_entity_poly.entity_id
_entity_poly.type
_entity_poly.pdbx_seq_one_letter_code
_entity_poly.pdbx_strand_id
1 'polypeptide(L)'
;FDVDVVHRILVNFSQQDDSENEMEDGDCDGDGFESDGPDSPSQTALDKVSRLVDNYLVEIAPEINLKLSKFIDVAGSLPAHARTVHDGLYRAIDVYLKAHQGLSEFDKKKLCKLIDFHKLSPEAV
;
A
#
# COMPACT_ATOMS: atom_id res chain seq x y z
N PHE A 1 -0.18 -1.66 -18.39
CA PHE A 1 -0.43 -2.87 -17.57
C PHE A 1 -1.92 -2.99 -17.19
N ASP A 2 -2.41 -4.16 -16.77
CA ASP A 2 -3.77 -4.27 -16.20
C ASP A 2 -3.75 -3.84 -14.73
N VAL A 3 -3.90 -2.54 -14.52
CA VAL A 3 -3.84 -1.91 -13.19
C VAL A 3 -4.99 -2.36 -12.29
N ASP A 4 -6.15 -2.65 -12.88
CA ASP A 4 -7.35 -3.01 -12.12
C ASP A 4 -7.20 -4.42 -11.53
N VAL A 5 -6.59 -5.35 -12.27
CA VAL A 5 -6.24 -6.68 -11.77
C VAL A 5 -5.23 -6.61 -10.63
N VAL A 6 -4.18 -5.80 -10.77
CA VAL A 6 -3.16 -5.63 -9.71
C VAL A 6 -3.79 -5.06 -8.45
N HIS A 7 -4.58 -3.99 -8.59
CA HIS A 7 -5.27 -3.38 -7.45
C HIS A 7 -6.17 -4.40 -6.73
N ARG A 8 -6.92 -5.23 -7.47
CA ARG A 8 -7.77 -6.28 -6.88
C ARG A 8 -6.97 -7.33 -6.11
N ILE A 9 -5.81 -7.75 -6.64
CA ILE A 9 -4.93 -8.70 -5.95
C ILE A 9 -4.43 -8.10 -4.62
N LEU A 10 -4.03 -6.82 -4.63
CA LEU A 10 -3.52 -6.14 -3.44
C LEU A 10 -4.60 -5.96 -2.37
N VAL A 11 -5.81 -5.58 -2.77
CA VAL A 11 -6.95 -5.48 -1.85
C VAL A 11 -7.24 -6.85 -1.21
N ASN A 12 -7.28 -7.93 -1.99
CA ASN A 12 -7.49 -9.27 -1.45
C ASN A 12 -6.36 -9.73 -0.52
N PHE A 13 -5.11 -9.34 -0.81
CA PHE A 13 -3.96 -9.62 0.05
C PHE A 13 -4.04 -8.85 1.37
N SER A 14 -4.52 -7.60 1.34
CA SER A 14 -4.66 -6.77 2.55
C SER A 14 -5.88 -7.12 3.39
N GLN A 15 -6.92 -7.70 2.79
CA GLN A 15 -8.17 -8.09 3.48
C GLN A 15 -8.07 -9.43 4.22
N GLN A 16 -6.88 -10.01 4.37
CA GLN A 16 -6.69 -11.21 5.18
C GLN A 16 -6.92 -11.00 6.68
N ASP A 17 -7.32 -9.80 7.14
CA ASP A 17 -7.90 -9.60 8.49
C ASP A 17 -8.58 -8.22 8.68
N ASP A 18 -9.92 -8.20 8.73
CA ASP A 18 -10.72 -7.12 9.36
C ASP A 18 -11.91 -7.76 10.12
N SER A 19 -11.67 -8.91 10.77
CA SER A 19 -12.63 -9.61 11.61
C SER A 19 -11.79 -10.47 12.57
N GLU A 20 -11.36 -9.97 13.72
CA GLU A 20 -12.13 -10.00 14.96
C GLU A 20 -11.46 -9.09 16.00
N ASN A 21 -12.07 -7.94 16.30
CA ASN A 21 -11.71 -7.15 17.47
C ASN A 21 -12.97 -6.70 18.21
N GLU A 22 -13.84 -7.64 18.52
CA GLU A 22 -14.89 -7.45 19.54
C GLU A 22 -14.42 -8.12 20.83
N MET A 23 -14.17 -7.29 21.83
CA MET A 23 -13.78 -7.70 23.17
C MET A 23 -14.93 -8.53 23.78
N GLU A 24 -14.69 -9.81 24.07
CA GLU A 24 -15.59 -10.59 24.91
C GLU A 24 -14.96 -10.74 26.29
N ASP A 25 -15.39 -9.86 27.21
CA ASP A 25 -15.19 -10.04 28.65
C ASP A 25 -16.04 -11.25 29.09
N GLY A 26 -15.48 -12.46 29.03
CA GLY A 26 -16.14 -13.69 29.44
C GLY A 26 -15.15 -14.68 30.06
N ASP A 27 -15.19 -14.85 31.38
CA ASP A 27 -14.55 -15.96 32.07
C ASP A 27 -15.08 -17.30 31.54
N CYS A 28 -14.27 -18.06 30.81
CA CYS A 28 -14.56 -19.46 30.51
C CYS A 28 -13.30 -20.34 30.54
N ASP A 29 -13.30 -21.27 31.50
CA ASP A 29 -12.42 -22.43 31.55
C ASP A 29 -12.61 -23.33 30.32
N GLY A 30 -11.53 -23.58 29.58
CA GLY A 30 -11.33 -24.84 28.86
C GLY A 30 -11.56 -24.86 27.34
N ASP A 31 -10.66 -25.60 26.70
CA ASP A 31 -10.54 -26.02 25.30
C ASP A 31 -10.00 -24.98 24.32
N GLY A 32 -8.72 -25.16 23.96
CA GLY A 32 -8.03 -24.33 23.00
C GLY A 32 -8.59 -24.56 21.60
N PHE A 33 -9.36 -23.59 21.12
CA PHE A 33 -9.76 -23.51 19.73
C PHE A 33 -8.49 -23.23 18.91
N GLU A 34 -8.01 -24.23 18.17
CA GLU A 34 -7.10 -24.01 17.05
C GLU A 34 -7.90 -23.21 16.01
N SER A 35 -7.74 -21.88 16.06
CA SER A 35 -8.37 -20.97 15.11
C SER A 35 -7.74 -21.22 13.74
N ASP A 36 -8.42 -22.03 12.93
CA ASP A 36 -8.11 -22.29 11.51
C ASP A 36 -8.56 -21.09 10.64
N GLY A 37 -8.31 -19.88 11.16
CA GLY A 37 -8.48 -18.62 10.44
C GLY A 37 -7.37 -18.47 9.41
N PRO A 38 -7.62 -17.77 8.27
CA PRO A 38 -6.56 -17.50 7.32
C PRO A 38 -5.45 -16.71 8.02
N ASP A 39 -4.24 -17.30 8.10
CA ASP A 39 -3.08 -16.63 8.68
C ASP A 39 -2.89 -15.24 8.04
N SER A 40 -2.99 -14.21 8.88
CA SER A 40 -2.63 -12.83 8.54
C SER A 40 -1.24 -12.79 7.88
N PRO A 41 -1.04 -11.99 6.81
CA PRO A 41 0.26 -11.96 6.14
C PRO A 41 1.33 -11.47 7.12
N SER A 42 2.36 -12.30 7.34
CA SER A 42 3.50 -11.92 8.16
C SER A 42 4.10 -10.57 7.73
N GLN A 43 4.69 -9.82 8.67
CA GLN A 43 5.37 -8.55 8.36
C GLN A 43 6.41 -8.69 7.23
N THR A 44 7.10 -9.84 7.15
CA THR A 44 8.04 -10.13 6.07
C THR A 44 7.37 -10.24 4.71
N ALA A 45 6.15 -10.80 4.65
CA ALA A 45 5.36 -10.85 3.41
C ALA A 45 4.88 -9.45 3.02
N LEU A 46 4.37 -8.67 3.98
CA LEU A 46 3.95 -7.28 3.77
C LEU A 46 5.11 -6.42 3.23
N ASP A 47 6.30 -6.52 3.81
CA ASP A 47 7.49 -5.79 3.35
C ASP A 47 7.93 -6.21 1.93
N LYS A 48 7.77 -7.49 1.56
CA LYS A 48 8.09 -7.96 0.20
C LYS A 48 7.07 -7.45 -0.81
N VAL A 49 5.78 -7.51 -0.48
CA VAL A 49 4.70 -7.02 -1.33
C VAL A 49 4.78 -5.50 -1.47
N SER A 50 5.07 -4.75 -0.41
CA SER A 50 5.20 -3.30 -0.48
C SER A 50 6.33 -2.86 -1.41
N ARG A 51 7.50 -3.51 -1.35
CA ARG A 51 8.59 -3.27 -2.33
C ARG A 51 8.20 -3.63 -3.76
N LEU A 52 7.46 -4.71 -3.95
CA LEU A 52 6.98 -5.11 -5.28
C LEU A 52 6.00 -4.07 -5.85
N VAL A 53 5.06 -3.59 -5.03
CA VAL A 53 4.11 -2.54 -5.39
C VAL A 53 4.83 -1.24 -5.73
N ASP A 54 5.83 -0.86 -4.94
CA ASP A 54 6.59 0.37 -5.19
C ASP A 54 7.38 0.29 -6.51
N ASN A 55 7.99 -0.85 -6.82
CA ASN A 55 8.63 -1.06 -8.13
C ASN A 55 7.60 -1.03 -9.27
N TYR A 56 6.45 -1.68 -9.10
CA TYR A 56 5.37 -1.64 -10.08
C TYR A 56 4.86 -0.20 -10.32
N LEU A 57 4.66 0.58 -9.26
CA LEU A 57 4.27 1.99 -9.36
C LEU A 57 5.30 2.81 -10.15
N VAL A 58 6.60 2.57 -9.95
CA VAL A 58 7.66 3.23 -10.74
C VAL A 58 7.59 2.86 -12.22
N GLU A 59 7.28 1.59 -12.54
CA GLU A 59 7.18 1.13 -13.93
C GLU A 59 5.96 1.72 -14.66
N ILE A 60 4.82 1.84 -13.98
CA ILE A 60 3.60 2.40 -14.59
C ILE A 60 3.55 3.94 -14.54
N ALA A 61 4.32 4.58 -13.65
CA ALA A 61 4.28 6.03 -13.46
C ALA A 61 4.49 6.87 -14.74
N PRO A 62 5.40 6.50 -15.68
CA PRO A 62 5.59 7.22 -16.93
C PRO A 62 4.45 7.08 -17.95
N GLU A 63 3.49 6.17 -17.75
CA GLU A 63 2.41 5.94 -18.71
C GLU A 63 1.48 7.17 -18.78
N ILE A 64 1.46 7.86 -19.93
CA ILE A 64 0.65 9.09 -20.16
C ILE A 64 -0.85 8.85 -19.94
N ASN A 65 -1.34 7.63 -20.20
CA ASN A 65 -2.74 7.27 -20.06
C ASN A 65 -3.12 6.81 -18.64
N LEU A 66 -2.16 6.76 -17.71
CA LEU A 66 -2.43 6.35 -16.33
C LEU A 66 -3.14 7.46 -15.56
N LYS A 67 -4.41 7.23 -15.26
CA LYS A 67 -5.21 8.15 -14.44
C LYS A 67 -4.66 8.22 -13.02
N LEU A 68 -4.64 9.43 -12.48
CA LEU A 68 -4.22 9.71 -11.10
C LEU A 68 -4.94 8.83 -10.07
N SER A 69 -6.25 8.63 -10.23
CA SER A 69 -7.04 7.80 -9.31
C SER A 69 -6.47 6.39 -9.20
N LYS A 70 -6.16 5.75 -10.34
CA LYS A 70 -5.59 4.40 -10.37
C LYS A 70 -4.22 4.33 -9.71
N PHE A 71 -3.39 5.34 -9.93
CA PHE A 71 -2.08 5.41 -9.27
C PHE A 71 -2.22 5.50 -7.75
N ILE A 72 -3.13 6.36 -7.26
CA ILE A 72 -3.42 6.51 -5.83
C ILE A 72 -4.01 5.21 -5.25
N ASP A 73 -4.95 4.57 -5.96
CA ASP A 73 -5.60 3.33 -5.50
C ASP A 73 -4.55 2.23 -5.28
N VAL A 74 -3.63 2.03 -6.24
CA VAL A 74 -2.54 1.06 -6.08
C VAL A 74 -1.60 1.45 -4.94
N ALA A 75 -1.21 2.73 -4.83
CA ALA A 75 -0.34 3.20 -3.76
C ALA A 75 -0.95 3.03 -2.37
N GLY A 76 -2.26 3.26 -2.23
CA GLY A 76 -3.01 3.16 -0.98
C GLY A 76 -3.59 1.79 -0.66
N SER A 77 -3.41 0.79 -1.53
CA SER A 77 -3.99 -0.55 -1.36
C SER A 77 -3.41 -1.40 -0.23
N LEU A 78 -2.24 -1.01 0.30
CA LEU A 78 -1.56 -1.70 1.40
C LEU A 78 -1.77 -0.94 2.72
N PRO A 79 -1.80 -1.65 3.87
CA PRO A 79 -2.00 -1.00 5.16
C PRO A 79 -0.77 -0.16 5.54
N ALA A 80 -0.98 0.85 6.38
CA ALA A 80 0.07 1.85 6.71
C ALA A 80 1.35 1.26 7.32
N HIS A 81 1.26 0.07 7.95
CA HIS A 81 2.39 -0.65 8.54
C HIS A 81 3.11 -1.58 7.56
N ALA A 82 2.58 -1.82 6.36
CA ALA A 82 3.23 -2.66 5.34
C ALA A 82 4.45 -1.98 4.71
N ARG A 83 4.49 -0.64 4.73
CA ARG A 83 5.63 0.16 4.28
C ARG A 83 6.43 0.65 5.48
N THR A 84 7.59 0.04 5.67
CA THR A 84 8.59 0.44 6.66
C THR A 84 9.53 1.53 6.12
N VAL A 85 9.74 1.57 4.80
CA VAL A 85 10.55 2.57 4.08
C VAL A 85 9.75 3.11 2.90
N HIS A 86 9.74 4.42 2.68
CA HIS A 86 8.93 5.09 1.66
C HIS A 86 9.71 5.52 0.41
N ASP A 87 11.01 5.23 0.32
CA ASP A 87 11.88 5.66 -0.79
C ASP A 87 11.38 5.18 -2.17
N GLY A 88 10.88 3.94 -2.24
CA GLY A 88 10.31 3.37 -3.46
C GLY A 88 9.05 4.12 -3.92
N LEU A 89 8.14 4.37 -2.98
CA LEU A 89 6.93 5.16 -3.21
C LEU A 89 7.26 6.62 -3.60
N TYR A 90 8.24 7.24 -2.94
CA TYR A 90 8.72 8.58 -3.28
C TYR A 90 9.23 8.64 -4.71
N ARG A 91 10.09 7.69 -5.11
CA ARG A 91 10.59 7.58 -6.49
C ARG A 91 9.44 7.41 -7.49
N ALA A 92 8.44 6.59 -7.17
CA ALA A 92 7.28 6.41 -8.04
C ALA A 92 6.51 7.72 -8.25
N ILE A 93 6.28 8.47 -7.17
CA ILE A 93 5.57 9.74 -7.20
C ILE A 93 6.36 10.79 -7.97
N ASP A 94 7.68 10.90 -7.77
CA ASP A 94 8.54 11.81 -8.52
C ASP A 94 8.49 11.53 -10.03
N VAL A 95 8.59 10.26 -10.42
CA VAL A 95 8.46 9.84 -11.83
C VAL A 95 7.07 10.18 -12.38
N TYR A 96 6.00 9.94 -11.62
CA TYR A 96 4.63 10.27 -12.03
C TYR A 96 4.47 11.78 -12.23
N LEU A 97 4.94 12.61 -11.29
CA LEU A 97 4.89 14.06 -11.40
C LEU A 97 5.68 14.59 -12.62
N LYS A 98 6.83 14.00 -12.93
CA LYS A 98 7.65 14.35 -14.10
C LYS A 98 6.96 14.01 -15.42
N ALA A 99 6.28 12.87 -15.49
CA ALA A 99 5.57 12.42 -16.69
C ALA A 99 4.22 13.15 -16.89
N HIS A 100 3.58 13.58 -15.80
CA HIS A 100 2.23 14.16 -15.79
C HIS A 100 2.24 15.65 -15.39
N GLN A 101 2.97 16.48 -16.13
CA GLN A 101 3.14 17.91 -15.81
C GLN A 101 1.83 18.73 -15.83
N GLY A 102 0.76 18.20 -16.43
CA GLY A 102 -0.57 18.82 -16.49
C GLY A 102 -1.42 18.66 -15.22
N LEU A 103 -0.91 18.00 -14.17
CA LEU A 103 -1.63 17.82 -12.91
C LEU A 103 -1.87 19.16 -12.19
N SER A 104 -3.05 19.28 -11.56
CA SER A 104 -3.37 20.43 -10.73
C SER A 104 -2.56 20.43 -9.43
N GLU A 105 -2.34 21.60 -8.82
CA GLU A 105 -1.67 21.70 -7.51
C GLU A 105 -2.37 20.88 -6.42
N PHE A 106 -3.70 20.75 -6.52
CA PHE A 106 -4.50 19.92 -5.63
C PHE A 106 -4.15 18.43 -5.77
N ASP A 107 -3.97 17.96 -7.00
CA ASP A 107 -3.62 16.57 -7.30
C ASP A 107 -2.18 16.25 -6.88
N LYS A 108 -1.23 17.17 -7.11
CA LYS A 108 0.14 17.06 -6.61
C LYS A 108 0.15 16.93 -5.08
N LYS A 109 -0.64 17.76 -4.39
CA LYS A 109 -0.77 17.71 -2.93
C LYS A 109 -1.36 16.38 -2.44
N LYS A 110 -2.30 15.77 -3.18
CA LYS A 110 -2.81 14.43 -2.86
C LYS A 110 -1.72 13.38 -2.92
N LEU A 111 -0.89 13.39 -3.96
CA LEU A 111 0.23 12.45 -4.10
C LEU A 111 1.23 12.60 -2.95
N CYS A 112 1.62 13.82 -2.60
CA CYS A 112 2.55 14.05 -1.51
C CYS A 112 2.03 13.55 -0.15
N LYS A 113 0.71 13.54 0.07
CA LYS A 113 0.10 13.02 1.31
C LYS A 113 0.18 11.51 1.47
N LEU A 114 0.50 10.77 0.40
CA LEU A 114 0.69 9.32 0.47
C LEU A 114 2.04 8.95 1.10
N ILE A 115 2.98 9.90 1.14
CA ILE A 115 4.32 9.69 1.68
C ILE A 115 4.33 10.09 3.16
N ASP A 116 4.80 9.17 3.99
CA ASP A 116 5.23 9.50 5.34
C ASP A 116 6.69 9.92 5.30
N PHE A 117 6.95 11.21 5.46
CA PHE A 117 8.30 11.79 5.41
C PHE A 117 9.20 11.28 6.55
N HIS A 118 8.64 10.75 7.65
CA HIS A 118 9.42 10.14 8.71
C HIS A 118 9.99 8.76 8.34
N LYS A 119 9.45 8.14 7.27
CA LYS A 119 9.89 6.84 6.74
C LYS A 119 10.75 6.96 5.48
N LEU A 120 11.17 8.17 5.13
CA LEU A 120 12.14 8.41 4.07
C LEU A 120 13.55 8.27 4.64
N SER A 121 14.42 7.60 3.89
CA SER A 121 15.84 7.61 4.22
C SER A 121 16.46 8.99 3.96
N PRO A 122 17.57 9.35 4.64
CA PRO A 122 18.27 10.62 4.39
C PRO A 122 18.77 10.79 2.95
N GLU A 123 18.90 9.69 2.20
CA GLU A 123 19.33 9.68 0.81
C GLU A 123 18.19 9.96 -0.18
N ALA A 124 16.93 9.87 0.28
CA ALA A 124 15.74 10.10 -0.52
C ALA A 124 15.17 11.53 -0.41
N VAL A 125 15.69 12.35 0.52
CA VAL A 125 15.25 13.74 0.81
C VAL A 125 16.06 14.77 0.04
#